data_AF-A0A9W4XTZ9-F1
#
_entry.id   AF-A0A9W4XTZ9-F1
#
_cell.length_a   1.000
_cell.length_b   1.000
_cell.length_c   1.000
_cell.angle_alpha   90.00
_cell.angle_beta   90.00
_cell.angle_gamma   90.00
#
_symmetry.space_group_name_H-M   'P 1'
#
loop_
_entity.id
_entity.type
_entity.pdbx_description
1 polymer ?
#
loop_
_entity_poly.entity_id
_entity_poly.type
_entity_poly.pdbx_seq_one_letter_code
_entity_poly.pdbx_strand_id
1 'polypeptide(L)' 'MKTKVTVSMEQDIYRWLKACVDDKRFAHVSHGVEYCVHKVKEGDLRD' A
#
# COMPACT_ATOMS: atom_id res chain seq x y z
N MET A 1 -4.75 16.17 -6.44
CA MET A 1 -3.37 16.38 -5.93
C MET A 1 -3.07 15.31 -4.90
N LYS A 2 -1.94 14.60 -4.96
CA LYS A 2 -1.56 13.59 -3.95
C LYS A 2 -0.63 14.22 -2.91
N THR A 3 -0.91 13.96 -1.63
CA THR A 3 -0.06 14.41 -0.51
C THR A 3 1.10 13.44 -0.32
N LYS A 4 2.32 13.96 -0.17
CA LYS A 4 3.49 13.14 0.17
C LYS A 4 3.54 12.93 1.68
N VAL A 5 3.71 11.68 2.09
CA VAL A 5 3.88 11.28 3.49
C VAL A 5 5.09 10.37 3.60
N THR A 6 5.80 10.46 4.72
CA THR A 6 6.86 9.51 5.09
C THR A 6 6.28 8.53 6.09
N VAL A 7 6.45 7.24 5.85
CA VAL A 7 5.97 6.17 6.73
C VAL A 7 7.12 5.27 7.14
N SER A 8 7.08 4.76 8.37
CA SER A 8 7.90 3.64 8.81
C SER A 8 7.04 2.38 8.78
N MET A 9 7.61 1.26 8.34
CA MET A 9 6.94 -0.03 8.29
C MET A 9 7.94 -1.17 8.49
N GLU A 10 7.44 -2.36 8.81
CA GLU A 10 8.26 -3.55 8.93
C GLU A 10 8.88 -3.94 7.57
N GLN A 11 10.08 -4.53 7.62
CA GLN A 11 10.87 -4.80 6.43
C GLN A 11 10.23 -5.87 5.54
N ASP A 12 9.60 -6.87 6.13
CA ASP A 12 8.87 -7.93 5.44
C ASP A 12 7.65 -7.39 4.67
N ILE A 13 6.89 -6.46 5.25
CA ILE A 13 5.79 -5.75 4.58
C ILE A 13 6.32 -4.97 3.37
N TYR A 14 7.43 -4.25 3.53
CA TYR A 14 8.05 -3.53 2.41
C TYR A 14 8.50 -4.48 1.30
N ARG A 15 9.12 -5.62 1.66
CA ARG A 15 9.54 -6.65 0.69
C ARG A 15 8.36 -7.25 -0.06
N TRP A 16 7.26 -7.53 0.63
CA TRP A 16 6.03 -7.99 0.02
C TRP A 16 5.47 -6.97 -0.98
N LEU A 17 5.39 -5.68 -0.59
CA LEU A 17 4.97 -4.61 -1.51
C LEU A 17 5.87 -4.51 -2.74
N LYS A 18 7.18 -4.67 -2.58
CA LYS A 18 8.14 -4.66 -3.69
C LYS A 18 7.92 -5.85 -4.62
N ALA A 19 7.71 -7.06 -4.10
CA ALA A 19 7.38 -8.23 -4.91
C ALA A 19 6.08 -8.03 -5.70
N CYS A 20 5.05 -7.42 -5.10
CA CYS A 20 3.82 -7.08 -5.81
C CYS A 20 4.03 -6.07 -6.95
N VAL A 21 5.00 -5.17 -6.83
CA VAL A 21 5.38 -4.27 -7.94
C VAL A 21 6.10 -5.04 -9.04
N ASP A 22 7.02 -5.92 -8.66
CA ASP A 22 7.79 -6.74 -9.61
C ASP A 22 6.85 -7.70 -10.39
N ASP A 23 5.80 -8.21 -9.74
CA ASP A 23 4.72 -9.01 -10.32
C ASP A 23 3.69 -8.19 -11.13
N LYS A 24 3.89 -6.88 -11.29
CA LYS A 24 2.98 -5.94 -11.96
C LYS A 24 1.57 -5.85 -11.34
N ARG A 25 1.38 -6.31 -10.10
CA ARG A 25 0.12 -6.10 -9.35
C ARG A 25 -0.05 -4.64 -8.96
N PHE A 26 1.06 -3.95 -8.65
CA PHE A 26 1.07 -2.51 -8.39
C PHE A 26 2.04 -1.80 -9.32
N ALA A 27 1.64 -0.64 -9.84
CA ALA A 27 2.51 0.22 -10.65
C ALA A 27 3.78 0.69 -9.90
N HIS A 28 3.71 0.89 -8.59
CA HIS A 28 4.82 1.30 -7.71
C HIS A 28 4.38 1.15 -6.24
N VAL A 29 5.34 1.22 -5.29
CA VAL A 29 5.09 1.01 -3.85
C VAL A 29 3.97 1.90 -3.31
N SER A 30 3.95 3.19 -3.67
CA SER A 30 2.90 4.12 -3.21
C SER A 30 1.49 3.73 -3.65
N HIS A 31 1.35 3.09 -4.82
CA HIS A 31 0.05 2.57 -5.29
C HIS A 31 -0.38 1.37 -4.44
N GLY A 32 0.55 0.49 -4.08
CA GLY A 32 0.26 -0.64 -3.19
C GLY A 32 -0.15 -0.18 -1.79
N VAL A 33 0.57 0.79 -1.22
CA VAL A 33 0.21 1.39 0.08
C VAL A 33 -1.17 2.03 0.03
N GLU A 34 -1.45 2.85 -1.00
CA GLU A 34 -2.75 3.49 -1.17
C GLU A 34 -3.89 2.48 -1.30
N TYR A 35 -3.69 1.41 -2.09
CA TYR A 35 -4.66 0.32 -2.22
C TYR A 35 -4.95 -0.34 -0.88
N CYS A 36 -3.91 -0.70 -0.13
CA CYS A 36 -4.07 -1.39 1.17
C CYS A 36 -4.80 -0.51 2.18
N VAL A 37 -4.44 0.77 2.29
CA VAL A 37 -5.12 1.72 3.19
C VAL A 37 -6.58 1.92 2.77
N HIS A 38 -6.86 1.96 1.47
CA HIS A 38 -8.24 2.06 0.99
C HIS A 38 -9.06 0.82 1.38
N LYS A 39 -8.49 -0.39 1.30
CA LYS A 39 -9.16 -1.62 1.72
C LYS A 39 -9.46 -1.69 3.20
N VAL A 40 -8.54 -1.24 4.05
CA VAL A 40 -8.80 -1.10 5.49
C VAL A 40 -9.94 -0.11 5.72
N LYS A 41 -9.88 1.08 5.11
CA LYS A 41 -10.94 2.10 5.22
C LYS A 41 -12.31 1.58 4.76
N GLU A 42 -12.37 0.84 3.66
CA GLU A 42 -13.62 0.24 3.18
C GLU A 42 -14.18 -0.82 4.14
N GLY A 43 -13.31 -1.55 4.84
CA GLY A 43 -13.69 -2.50 5.90
C GLY A 43 -14.25 -1.78 7.12
N ASP A 44 -13.53 -0.78 7.62
CA ASP A 44 -13.93 0.02 8.79
C ASP A 44 -15.27 0.75 8.59
N LEU A 45 -15.62 1.09 7.33
CA LEU A 45 -16.88 1.75 6.99
C LEU A 45 -18.07 0.78 6.85
N ARG A 46 -17.83 -0.54 6.90
CA ARG A 46 -18.87 -1.58 6.77
C ARG A 46 -19.32 -2.16 8.11
N ASP A 47 -18.60 -1.87 9.18
CA ASP A 47 -18.96 -2.18 10.58
C ASP A 47 -19.64 -0.97 11.26
#